data_AF-A0A227J7Y5-F1
#
_entry.id   AF-A0A227J7Y5-F1
#
_cell.length_a   1.000
_cell.length_b   1.000
_cell.length_c   1.000
_cell.angle_alpha   90.00
_cell.angle_beta   90.00
_cell.angle_gamma   90.00
#
_symmetry.space_group_name_H-M   'P 1'
#
loop_
_entity.id
_entity.type
_entity.pdbx_description
1 polymer ?
#
loop_
_entity_poly.entity_id
_entity_poly.type
_entity_poly.pdbx_seq_one_letter_code
_entity_poly.pdbx_strand_id
1 'polypeptide(L)'
;MNKGHLATTLVLSSALFTTASWAKDSVFVGHLVDFSGPTAYVSKPYGSGVRDALLWINQNGGINGTELEFETVDMAYKVPVAISNYKRWVARKNMVAMQGWGTADTEALISF
;
A
#
# COMPACT_ATOMS: atom_id res chain seq x y z
N MET A 1 62.50 -22.27 39.90
CA MET A 1 62.51 -21.51 38.63
C MET A 1 61.28 -21.90 37.82
N ASN A 2 60.13 -21.26 38.05
CA ASN A 2 58.92 -21.44 37.22
C ASN A 2 58.71 -20.15 36.43
N LYS A 3 58.78 -20.26 35.11
CA LYS A 3 58.54 -19.16 34.17
C LYS A 3 57.03 -18.96 34.05
N GLY A 4 56.58 -17.73 34.29
CA GLY A 4 55.18 -17.34 34.24
C GLY A 4 54.69 -16.93 32.85
N HIS A 5 53.41 -16.52 32.85
CA HIS A 5 52.63 -15.84 31.81
C HIS A 5 52.31 -16.73 30.60
N LEU A 6 51.12 -16.74 30.01
CA LEU A 6 50.23 -15.63 29.69
C LEU A 6 48.75 -15.97 29.89
N ALA A 7 48.05 -15.05 30.54
CA ALA A 7 46.63 -14.82 30.38
C ALA A 7 46.39 -14.01 29.10
N THR A 8 45.43 -14.40 28.25
CA THR A 8 44.72 -13.47 27.35
C THR A 8 43.38 -14.09 26.96
N THR A 9 42.36 -13.93 27.80
CA THR A 9 40.96 -14.17 27.41
C THR A 9 40.49 -12.91 26.68
N LEU A 10 40.46 -12.95 25.35
CA LEU A 10 39.93 -11.88 24.51
C LEU A 10 38.39 -11.88 24.62
N VAL A 11 37.83 -10.98 25.43
CA VAL A 11 36.39 -10.71 25.45
C VAL A 11 36.04 -9.95 24.18
N LEU A 12 35.54 -10.67 23.18
CA LEU A 12 34.98 -10.09 21.97
C LEU A 12 33.53 -9.65 22.27
N SER A 13 33.37 -8.43 22.80
CA SER A 13 32.06 -7.80 22.96
C SER A 13 31.55 -7.33 21.58
N SER A 14 30.96 -8.25 20.82
CA SER A 14 30.12 -7.90 19.67
C SER A 14 28.84 -7.25 20.17
N ALA A 15 28.82 -5.92 20.15
CA ALA A 15 27.62 -5.13 20.40
C ALA A 15 26.54 -5.54 19.38
N LEU A 16 25.51 -6.22 19.88
CA LEU A 16 24.27 -6.48 19.17
C LEU A 16 23.57 -5.13 18.94
N PHE A 17 23.92 -4.43 17.87
CA PHE A 17 23.05 -3.41 17.31
C PHE A 17 21.87 -4.11 16.63
N THR A 18 20.91 -4.55 17.44
CA THR A 18 19.57 -4.80 16.95
C THR A 18 19.00 -3.44 16.54
N THR A 19 19.10 -3.10 15.26
CA THR A 19 18.28 -2.02 14.72
C THR A 19 16.83 -2.48 14.89
N ALA A 20 16.12 -1.88 15.85
CA ALA A 20 14.68 -2.06 15.93
C ALA A 20 14.11 -1.64 14.57
N SER A 21 13.62 -2.61 13.81
CA SER A 21 12.84 -2.34 12.61
C SER A 21 11.53 -1.72 13.07
N TRP A 22 11.48 -0.39 13.14
CA TRP A 22 10.22 0.31 13.27
C TRP A 22 9.37 -0.07 12.05
N ALA A 23 8.24 -0.74 12.29
CA ALA A 23 7.30 -1.00 11.22
C ALA A 23 6.93 0.35 10.58
N LYS A 24 7.12 0.46 9.26
CA LYS A 24 6.80 1.68 8.54
C LYS A 24 5.27 1.82 8.53
N ASP A 25 4.77 2.98 8.94
CA ASP A 25 3.34 3.26 8.91
C ASP A 25 2.82 3.18 7.46
N SER A 26 1.62 2.63 7.29
CA SER A 26 0.94 2.54 6.01
C SER A 26 -0.54 2.90 6.11
N VAL A 27 -1.08 3.43 5.01
CA VAL A 27 -2.51 3.68 4.83
C VAL A 27 -2.96 3.06 3.53
N PHE A 28 -4.24 2.69 3.45
CA PHE A 28 -4.79 2.04 2.27
C PHE A 28 -5.56 3.03 1.36
N VAL A 29 -5.31 2.93 0.05
CA VAL A 29 -6.04 3.64 -1.01
C VAL A 29 -6.65 2.64 -1.99
N GLY A 30 -7.98 2.60 -2.05
CA GLY A 30 -8.70 1.80 -3.05
C GLY A 30 -8.77 2.51 -4.39
N HIS A 31 -8.63 1.78 -5.50
CA HIS A 31 -8.77 2.34 -6.84
C HIS A 31 -9.66 1.44 -7.71
N LEU A 32 -10.76 2.01 -8.16
CA LEU A 32 -11.75 1.39 -9.01
C LEU A 32 -11.62 1.95 -10.42
N VAL A 33 -11.51 1.07 -11.41
CA VAL A 33 -11.22 1.42 -12.81
C VAL A 33 -11.97 0.49 -13.76
N ASP A 34 -12.19 0.95 -15.00
CA ASP A 34 -12.64 0.09 -16.10
C ASP A 34 -11.47 -0.19 -17.06
N PHE A 35 -10.68 -1.23 -16.81
CA PHE A 35 -9.69 -1.68 -17.81
C PHE A 35 -10.34 -2.55 -18.89
N SER A 36 -11.51 -3.11 -18.60
CA SER A 36 -12.38 -3.80 -19.55
C SER A 36 -13.80 -3.22 -19.52
N GLY A 37 -14.68 -3.75 -20.37
CA GLY A 37 -16.05 -3.26 -20.45
C GLY A 37 -16.24 -1.99 -21.29
N PRO A 38 -17.44 -1.38 -21.23
CA PRO A 38 -17.90 -0.42 -22.22
C PRO A 38 -17.19 0.94 -22.15
N THR A 39 -16.66 1.33 -20.99
CA THR A 39 -16.00 2.64 -20.82
C THR A 39 -14.47 2.55 -20.87
N ALA A 40 -13.92 1.35 -21.12
CA ALA A 40 -12.50 1.08 -20.97
C ALA A 40 -11.59 1.96 -21.83
N TYR A 41 -12.05 2.36 -23.01
CA TYR A 41 -11.29 3.23 -23.89
C TYR A 41 -10.91 4.57 -23.21
N VAL A 42 -11.78 5.11 -22.37
CA VAL A 42 -11.54 6.36 -21.64
C VAL A 42 -10.89 6.09 -20.29
N SER A 43 -11.28 5.00 -19.61
CA SER A 43 -10.79 4.69 -18.27
C SER A 43 -9.34 4.18 -18.23
N LYS A 44 -8.83 3.56 -19.31
CA LYS A 44 -7.46 3.04 -19.36
C LYS A 44 -6.39 4.11 -19.06
N PRO A 45 -6.32 5.24 -19.79
CA PRO A 45 -5.32 6.28 -19.49
C PRO A 45 -5.50 6.88 -18.09
N TYR A 46 -6.75 7.08 -17.64
CA TYR A 46 -7.05 7.53 -16.28
C TYR A 46 -6.48 6.56 -15.23
N GLY A 47 -6.84 5.29 -15.33
CA GLY A 47 -6.46 4.28 -14.34
C GLY A 47 -4.97 4.00 -14.29
N SER A 48 -4.31 4.00 -15.46
CA SER A 48 -2.85 3.94 -15.51
C SER A 48 -2.23 5.16 -14.82
N GLY A 49 -2.73 6.38 -15.09
CA GLY A 49 -2.24 7.59 -14.44
C GLY A 49 -2.37 7.57 -12.92
N VAL A 50 -3.52 7.14 -12.39
CA VAL A 50 -3.74 7.02 -10.93
C VAL A 50 -2.77 6.00 -10.33
N ARG A 51 -2.68 4.80 -10.91
CA ARG A 51 -1.80 3.74 -10.40
C ARG A 51 -0.33 4.17 -10.43
N ASP A 52 0.11 4.79 -11.53
CA ASP A 52 1.49 5.20 -11.70
C ASP A 52 1.84 6.37 -10.74
N ALA A 53 0.88 7.24 -10.44
CA ALA A 53 1.04 8.27 -9.40
C ALA A 53 1.19 7.68 -7.99
N LEU A 54 0.37 6.68 -7.62
CA LEU A 54 0.49 5.98 -6.33
C LEU A 54 1.86 5.29 -6.19
N LEU A 55 2.32 4.63 -7.26
CA LEU A 55 3.66 4.04 -7.31
C LEU A 55 4.74 5.09 -7.15
N TRP A 56 4.65 6.20 -7.89
CA TRP A 56 5.62 7.28 -7.81
C TRP A 56 5.70 7.88 -6.42
N ILE A 57 4.56 8.12 -5.74
CA ILE A 57 4.53 8.63 -4.36
C ILE A 57 5.32 7.69 -3.43
N ASN A 58 5.08 6.37 -3.50
CA ASN A 58 5.81 5.40 -2.68
C ASN A 58 7.31 5.35 -3.00
N GLN A 59 7.67 5.39 -4.29
CA GLN A 59 9.07 5.43 -4.73
C GLN A 59 9.81 6.67 -4.23
N ASN A 60 9.09 7.77 -3.96
CA ASN A 60 9.63 9.02 -3.43
C ASN A 60 9.47 9.16 -1.91
N GLY A 61 9.30 8.05 -1.20
CA GLY A 61 9.30 8.03 0.26
C GLY A 61 7.91 8.02 0.91
N GLY A 62 6.84 8.00 0.11
CA GLY A 62 5.46 8.05 0.60
C GLY A 62 5.01 9.47 0.98
N ILE A 63 3.92 9.57 1.73
CA ILE A 63 3.40 10.85 2.23
C ILE A 63 3.94 11.07 3.64
N ASN A 64 4.88 11.99 3.81
CA ASN A 64 5.57 12.25 5.09
C ASN A 64 6.17 10.97 5.72
N GLY A 65 6.65 10.03 4.90
CA GLY A 65 7.18 8.75 5.36
C GLY A 65 6.15 7.63 5.51
N THR A 66 4.85 7.92 5.41
CA THR A 66 3.78 6.91 5.39
C THR A 66 3.64 6.31 4.00
N GLU A 67 3.68 4.97 3.90
CA GLU A 67 3.51 4.25 2.64
C GLU A 67 2.03 4.14 2.24
N LEU A 68 1.76 4.23 0.93
CA LEU A 68 0.44 3.95 0.37
C LEU A 68 0.34 2.48 -0.01
N GLU A 69 -0.36 1.69 0.77
CA GLU A 69 -0.87 0.42 0.26
C GLU A 69 -2.03 0.72 -0.70
N PHE A 70 -2.05 0.13 -1.88
CA PHE A 70 -3.15 0.34 -2.80
C PHE A 70 -3.52 -0.90 -3.57
N GLU A 71 -4.78 -0.93 -4.02
CA GLU A 71 -5.31 -1.99 -4.86
C GLU A 71 -6.10 -1.35 -6.01
N THR A 72 -5.77 -1.74 -7.24
CA THR A 72 -6.50 -1.34 -8.44
C THR A 72 -7.36 -2.50 -8.92
N VAL A 73 -8.66 -2.30 -9.02
CA VAL A 73 -9.63 -3.32 -9.43
C VAL A 73 -10.32 -2.90 -10.72
N ASP A 74 -10.20 -3.74 -11.75
CA ASP A 74 -11.03 -3.64 -12.95
C ASP A 74 -12.46 -4.08 -12.65
N MET A 75 -13.40 -3.14 -12.64
CA MET A 75 -14.81 -3.44 -12.37
C MET A 75 -15.62 -3.64 -13.65
N ALA A 76 -15.09 -3.31 -14.83
CA ALA A 76 -15.75 -3.42 -16.13
C ALA A 76 -17.13 -2.75 -16.21
N TYR A 77 -17.32 -1.63 -15.50
CA TYR A 77 -18.57 -0.89 -15.33
C TYR A 77 -19.67 -1.68 -14.59
N LYS A 78 -19.30 -2.63 -13.73
CA LYS A 78 -20.23 -3.48 -12.96
C LYS A 78 -20.33 -3.01 -11.52
N VAL A 79 -21.44 -2.33 -11.20
CA VAL A 79 -21.77 -1.84 -9.84
C VAL A 79 -21.61 -2.90 -8.73
N PRO A 80 -22.03 -4.18 -8.89
CA PRO A 80 -21.85 -5.17 -7.83
C PRO A 80 -20.37 -5.43 -7.48
N VAL A 81 -19.47 -5.34 -8.47
CA VAL A 81 -18.03 -5.50 -8.25
C VAL A 81 -17.50 -4.33 -7.43
N ALA A 82 -17.89 -3.09 -7.75
CA ALA A 82 -17.54 -1.91 -6.97
C ALA A 82 -18.00 -2.02 -5.50
N ILE A 83 -19.26 -2.40 -5.27
CA ILE A 83 -19.82 -2.57 -3.91
C ILE A 83 -19.05 -3.63 -3.11
N SER A 84 -18.76 -4.79 -3.72
CA SER A 84 -18.05 -5.86 -3.02
C SER A 84 -16.63 -5.46 -2.60
N ASN A 85 -15.92 -4.72 -3.45
CA ASN A 85 -14.57 -4.26 -3.16
C ASN A 85 -14.57 -3.12 -2.14
N TYR A 86 -15.49 -2.16 -2.26
CA TYR A 86 -15.67 -1.12 -1.26
C TYR A 86 -15.90 -1.69 0.13
N LYS A 87 -16.86 -2.63 0.28
CA LYS A 87 -17.12 -3.27 1.58
C LYS A 87 -15.90 -4.01 2.13
N ARG A 88 -15.18 -4.72 1.27
CA ARG A 88 -13.92 -5.40 1.65
C ARG A 88 -12.87 -4.40 2.13
N TRP A 89 -12.74 -3.26 1.47
CA TRP A 89 -11.76 -2.24 1.82
C TRP A 89 -12.12 -1.48 3.09
N VAL A 90 -13.38 -1.12 3.29
CA VAL A 90 -13.86 -0.54 4.56
C VAL A 90 -13.58 -1.48 5.73
N ALA A 91 -13.74 -2.80 5.54
CA ALA A 91 -13.43 -3.79 6.57
C ALA A 91 -11.95 -3.86 6.96
N ARG A 92 -11.01 -3.34 6.14
CA ARG A 92 -9.57 -3.27 6.46
C ARG A 92 -9.24 -2.23 7.55
N LYS A 93 -10.18 -1.35 7.91
CA LYS A 93 -10.08 -0.26 8.92
C LYS A 93 -9.03 0.84 8.66
N ASN A 94 -8.13 0.71 7.68
CA ASN A 94 -7.11 1.71 7.34
C ASN A 94 -7.25 2.32 5.94
N MET A 95 -8.43 2.18 5.30
CA MET A 95 -8.71 2.87 4.04
C MET A 95 -8.91 4.37 4.32
N VAL A 96 -8.01 5.20 3.80
CA VAL A 96 -8.09 6.67 3.97
C VAL A 96 -8.71 7.36 2.77
N ALA A 97 -8.67 6.72 1.61
CA ALA A 97 -9.26 7.23 0.37
C ALA A 97 -9.64 6.09 -0.56
N MET A 98 -10.60 6.38 -1.44
CA MET A 98 -10.92 5.54 -2.59
C MET A 98 -11.10 6.43 -3.81
N GLN A 99 -10.52 6.03 -4.93
CA GLN A 99 -10.66 6.70 -6.22
C GLN A 99 -11.59 5.88 -7.12
N GLY A 100 -12.75 6.46 -7.48
CA GLY A 100 -13.78 5.84 -8.33
C GLY A 100 -13.61 6.15 -9.82
N TRP A 101 -14.49 5.60 -10.65
CA TRP A 101 -14.55 5.89 -12.09
C TRP A 101 -15.95 6.32 -12.55
N GLY A 102 -16.97 5.45 -12.41
CA GLY A 102 -18.26 5.66 -13.05
C GLY A 102 -19.31 6.31 -12.15
N THR A 103 -20.31 6.94 -12.79
CA THR A 103 -21.41 7.57 -12.06
C THR A 103 -22.24 6.54 -11.29
N ALA A 104 -22.61 5.43 -11.92
CA ALA A 104 -23.51 4.45 -11.33
C ALA A 104 -22.88 3.75 -10.10
N ASP A 105 -21.59 3.41 -10.14
CA ASP A 105 -20.87 2.91 -8.98
C ASP A 105 -20.72 3.98 -7.91
N THR A 106 -20.36 5.21 -8.26
CA THR A 106 -20.25 6.31 -7.30
C THR A 106 -21.56 6.56 -6.55
N GLU A 107 -22.69 6.64 -7.27
CA GLU A 107 -24.03 6.80 -6.70
C GLU A 107 -24.44 5.62 -5.80
N ALA A 108 -24.05 4.40 -6.16
CA ALA A 108 -24.33 3.24 -5.32
C ALA A 108 -23.54 3.29 -4.00
N LEU A 109 -22.30 3.79 -4.03
CA LEU A 109 -21.39 3.75 -2.88
C LEU A 109 -21.66 4.81 -1.82
N ILE A 110 -22.31 5.94 -2.16
CA ILE A 110 -22.66 6.99 -1.18
C ILE A 110 -23.74 6.58 -0.17
N SER A 111 -24.34 5.40 -0.33
CA SER A 111 -25.43 4.89 0.52
C SER A 111 -24.97 4.02 1.69
N PHE A 112 -23.67 3.81 1.86
CA PHE A 112 -23.04 2.98 2.90
C PHE A 112 -22.33 3.82 3.95
#